data_AF-A0A952DT93-F1
#
_entry.id   AF-A0A952DT93-F1
#
_cell.length_a   1.000
_cell.length_b   1.000
_cell.length_c   1.000
_cell.angle_alpha   90.00
_cell.angle_beta   90.00
_cell.angle_gamma   90.00
#
_symmetry.space_group_name_H-M   'P 1'
#
loop_
_entity.id
_entity.type
_entity.pdbx_description
1 polymer ?
#
loop_
_entity_poly.entity_id
_entity_poly.type
_entity_poly.pdbx_seq_one_letter_code
_entity_poly.pdbx_strand_id
1 'polypeptide(L)'
;MSLQPIQQVSFQLPNGAEVTIETGKLARQADGAVTVRQGNCIILATVVANKEPKAGQSFFPLSVDYQEKFASAGRIPGSFFKREARLNDYEILTSRLVDRALRPLFPEDYLCDVQVLITLISSDKEVMPDALTCLAASAALAVSDIPIKEIISEVRVGKINGEFIVNPTRTELENADMDFIVAATDKNLMMVEGESKECSEEDLVKVLEIAHNAIRVQIAAQQQLRDKVGITAKREYTKPYTNEALEQKIISLAKDKMYAI
;
A
#
# COMPACT_ATOMS: atom_id res chain seq x y z
N MET A 1 26.85 14.99 3.53
CA MET A 1 25.47 14.68 3.13
C MET A 1 24.59 15.85 3.54
N SER A 2 24.07 16.62 2.59
CA SER A 2 23.04 17.63 2.87
C SER A 2 21.82 16.90 3.42
N LEU A 3 21.38 17.24 4.64
CA LEU A 3 20.15 16.70 5.19
C LEU A 3 19.00 17.13 4.27
N GLN A 4 18.32 16.18 3.62
CA GLN A 4 17.11 16.50 2.86
C GLN A 4 16.11 17.22 3.79
N PRO A 5 15.47 18.30 3.31
CA PRO A 5 14.49 19.03 4.10
C PRO A 5 13.28 18.12 4.40
N ILE A 6 12.69 18.30 5.57
CA ILE A 6 11.46 17.61 5.93
C ILE A 6 10.34 18.19 5.06
N GLN A 7 9.59 17.32 4.40
CA GLN A 7 8.44 17.68 3.59
C GLN A 7 7.19 17.01 4.16
N GLN A 8 6.10 17.76 4.21
CA GLN A 8 4.83 17.31 4.76
C GLN A 8 3.67 17.79 3.90
N VAL A 9 2.65 16.94 3.79
CA VAL A 9 1.34 17.27 3.23
C VAL A 9 0.26 16.73 4.18
N SER A 10 -0.80 17.50 4.37
CA SER A 10 -1.96 17.10 5.17
C SER A 10 -3.22 17.21 4.33
N PHE A 11 -4.17 16.32 4.55
CA PHE A 11 -5.48 16.31 3.89
C PHE A 11 -6.55 15.85 4.88
N GLN A 12 -7.81 16.08 4.55
CA GLN A 12 -8.94 15.65 5.38
C GLN A 12 -9.70 14.51 4.72
N LEU A 13 -10.08 13.54 5.54
CA LEU A 13 -11.06 12.51 5.18
C LEU A 13 -12.48 13.10 5.18
N PRO A 14 -13.46 12.44 4.55
CA PRO A 14 -14.85 12.92 4.52
C PRO A 14 -15.48 13.16 5.89
N ASN A 15 -15.03 12.45 6.92
CA ASN A 15 -15.46 12.63 8.31
C ASN A 15 -14.73 13.78 9.04
N GLY A 16 -13.92 14.57 8.33
CA GLY A 16 -13.15 15.69 8.88
C GLY A 16 -11.85 15.31 9.58
N ALA A 17 -11.54 14.02 9.69
CA ALA A 17 -10.28 13.58 10.30
C ALA A 17 -9.09 14.01 9.43
N GLU A 18 -8.11 14.66 10.04
CA GLU A 18 -6.88 15.05 9.36
C GLU A 18 -5.89 13.89 9.31
N VAL A 19 -5.34 13.65 8.12
CA VAL A 19 -4.26 12.71 7.87
C VAL A 19 -3.06 13.49 7.34
N THR A 20 -1.89 13.18 7.89
CA THR A 20 -0.62 13.81 7.50
C THR A 20 0.34 12.77 6.96
N ILE A 21 1.02 13.09 5.86
CA ILE A 21 2.12 12.30 5.30
C ILE A 21 3.41 13.14 5.33
N GLU A 22 4.47 12.59 5.91
CA GLU A 22 5.76 13.26 6.13
C GLU A 22 6.93 12.42 5.62
N THR A 23 7.92 13.05 4.99
CA THR A 23 9.19 12.41 4.60
C THR A 23 10.41 13.28 4.95
N GLY A 24 11.60 12.70 4.88
CA GLY A 24 12.88 13.38 5.13
C GLY A 24 13.31 13.43 6.60
N LYS A 25 12.46 12.98 7.55
CA LYS A 25 12.81 12.91 8.98
C LYS A 25 13.46 11.58 9.36
N LEU A 26 12.75 10.47 9.12
CA LEU A 26 13.12 9.10 9.50
C LEU A 26 13.62 8.30 8.29
N ALA A 27 14.44 7.26 8.56
CA ALA A 27 14.86 6.24 7.59
C ALA A 27 15.39 6.76 6.23
N ARG A 28 16.18 7.85 6.24
CA ARG A 28 16.68 8.55 5.03
C ARG A 28 17.64 7.75 4.14
N GLN A 29 17.99 6.53 4.52
CA GLN A 29 18.82 5.63 3.71
C GLN A 29 17.99 4.66 2.88
N ALA A 30 16.68 4.52 3.17
CA ALA A 30 15.77 3.80 2.28
C ALA A 30 15.59 4.59 0.98
N ASP A 31 15.22 3.88 -0.09
CA ASP A 31 14.91 4.54 -1.38
C ASP A 31 13.68 5.45 -1.26
N GLY A 32 12.75 5.07 -0.38
CA GLY A 32 11.64 5.92 0.04
C GLY A 32 11.23 5.63 1.49
N ALA A 33 10.89 6.67 2.23
CA ALA A 33 10.41 6.55 3.60
C ALA A 33 9.35 7.61 3.90
N VAL A 34 8.19 7.19 4.38
CA VAL A 34 7.09 8.10 4.74
C VAL A 34 6.51 7.70 6.10
N THR A 35 6.26 8.72 6.92
CA THR A 35 5.47 8.60 8.14
C THR A 35 4.06 9.11 7.88
N VAL A 36 3.06 8.28 8.10
CA VAL A 36 1.63 8.63 8.04
C VAL A 36 1.11 8.80 9.45
N ARG A 37 0.33 9.85 9.69
CA ARG A 37 -0.30 10.13 10.98
C ARG A 37 -1.78 10.47 10.84
N GLN A 38 -2.61 9.83 11.65
CA GLN A 38 -4.01 10.21 11.89
C GLN A 38 -4.26 10.10 13.40
N GLY A 39 -4.60 11.22 14.06
CA GLY A 39 -4.69 11.24 15.53
C GLY A 39 -3.36 10.84 16.19
N ASN A 40 -3.40 9.79 17.04
CA ASN A 40 -2.20 9.19 17.65
C ASN A 40 -1.70 7.95 16.89
N CYS A 41 -2.36 7.55 15.80
CA CYS A 41 -1.92 6.45 14.95
C CYS A 41 -0.77 6.97 14.08
N ILE A 42 0.40 6.37 14.20
CA ILE A 42 1.60 6.74 13.45
C ILE A 42 2.19 5.48 12.83
N ILE A 43 2.27 5.47 11.50
CA ILE A 43 2.85 4.38 10.71
C ILE A 43 4.08 4.89 9.97
N LEU A 44 5.17 4.13 10.01
CA LEU A 44 6.32 4.36 9.15
C LEU A 44 6.37 3.27 8.08
N ALA A 45 6.35 3.68 6.82
CA ALA A 45 6.63 2.81 5.70
C ALA A 45 8.00 3.15 5.10
N THR A 46 8.78 2.12 4.80
CA THR A 46 10.06 2.22 4.10
C THR A 46 10.09 1.25 2.93
N VAL A 47 10.60 1.72 1.80
CA VAL A 47 10.77 0.91 0.59
C VAL A 47 12.22 0.91 0.14
N VAL A 48 12.71 -0.27 -0.22
CA VAL A 48 14.06 -0.48 -0.75
C VAL A 48 13.97 -1.43 -1.93
N ALA A 49 14.68 -1.10 -3.00
CA ALA A 49 14.83 -1.96 -4.15
C ALA A 49 16.30 -2.11 -4.54
N ASN A 50 16.70 -3.34 -4.86
CA ASN A 50 18.01 -3.57 -5.46
C ASN A 50 18.14 -2.81 -6.79
N LYS A 51 19.36 -2.41 -7.13
CA LYS A 51 19.64 -1.75 -8.42
C LYS A 51 19.65 -2.72 -9.59
N GLU A 52 20.03 -3.97 -9.33
CA GLU A 52 20.13 -5.03 -10.32
C GLU A 52 19.36 -6.27 -9.85
N PRO A 53 18.77 -7.05 -10.77
CA PRO A 53 18.18 -8.33 -10.45
C PRO A 53 19.25 -9.34 -10.01
N LYS A 54 18.84 -10.33 -9.19
CA LYS A 54 19.72 -11.45 -8.85
C LYS A 54 19.99 -12.31 -10.08
N ALA A 55 21.17 -12.93 -10.16
CA ALA A 55 21.50 -13.83 -11.24
C ALA A 55 20.48 -14.99 -11.31
N GLY A 56 19.89 -15.21 -12.49
CA GLY A 56 18.87 -16.24 -12.71
C GLY A 56 17.48 -15.91 -12.17
N GLN A 57 17.22 -14.68 -11.72
CA GLN A 57 15.90 -14.25 -11.28
C GLN A 57 14.91 -14.32 -12.46
N SER A 58 13.82 -15.05 -12.30
CA SER A 58 12.81 -15.29 -13.34
C SER A 58 11.41 -14.78 -12.97
N PHE A 59 11.23 -14.25 -11.76
CA PHE A 59 9.97 -13.69 -11.28
C PHE A 59 10.22 -12.39 -10.52
N PHE A 60 9.20 -11.56 -10.35
CA PHE A 60 9.29 -10.32 -9.58
C PHE A 60 9.27 -10.61 -8.05
N PRO A 61 10.39 -10.41 -7.31
CA PRO A 61 10.45 -10.60 -5.87
C PRO A 61 9.95 -9.33 -5.17
N LEU A 62 8.72 -9.39 -4.67
CA LEU A 62 8.14 -8.37 -3.79
C LEU A 62 7.81 -9.00 -2.46
N SER A 63 8.34 -8.41 -1.39
CA SER A 63 8.02 -8.73 0.01
C SER A 63 7.41 -7.50 0.66
N VAL A 64 6.25 -7.69 1.28
CA VAL A 64 5.54 -6.67 2.06
C VAL A 64 5.32 -7.22 3.46
N ASP A 65 5.84 -6.53 4.46
CA ASP A 65 5.65 -6.87 5.86
C ASP A 65 5.06 -5.68 6.60
N TYR A 66 3.86 -5.88 7.16
CA TYR A 66 3.27 -4.98 8.14
C TYR A 66 3.45 -5.57 9.55
N GLN A 67 3.93 -4.75 10.50
CA GLN A 67 4.13 -5.18 11.88
C GLN A 67 3.69 -4.12 12.89
N GLU A 68 2.97 -4.55 13.91
CA GLU A 68 2.62 -3.76 15.09
C GLU A 68 3.60 -4.06 16.23
N LYS A 69 4.43 -3.07 16.59
CA LYS A 69 5.30 -3.20 17.77
C LYS A 69 4.47 -3.12 19.04
N PHE A 70 4.74 -3.94 20.05
CA PHE A 70 4.02 -3.85 21.33
C PHE A 70 4.22 -2.48 21.99
N ALA A 71 5.41 -1.89 21.78
CA ALA A 71 5.74 -0.55 22.24
C ALA A 71 4.82 0.54 21.63
N SER A 72 4.23 0.31 20.45
CA SER A 72 3.30 1.26 19.83
C SER A 72 2.03 1.47 20.66
N ALA A 73 1.64 0.46 21.43
CA ALA A 73 0.54 0.49 22.37
C ALA A 73 0.98 0.65 23.84
N GLY A 74 2.26 0.98 24.09
CA GLY A 74 2.83 1.11 25.43
C GLY A 74 2.89 -0.22 26.20
N ARG A 75 2.98 -1.35 25.49
CA ARG A 75 3.00 -2.70 26.09
C ARG A 75 4.37 -3.36 25.92
N ILE A 76 4.68 -4.27 26.83
CA ILE A 76 5.84 -5.18 26.71
C ILE A 76 5.30 -6.52 26.18
N PRO A 77 5.98 -7.18 25.20
CA PRO A 77 5.54 -8.47 24.69
C PRO A 77 5.35 -9.49 25.80
N GLY A 78 4.21 -10.20 25.78
CA GLY A 78 3.89 -11.23 26.78
C GLY A 78 4.76 -12.49 26.70
N SER A 79 5.44 -12.70 25.57
CA SER A 79 6.25 -13.89 25.28
C SER A 79 7.40 -14.12 26.28
N PHE A 80 7.92 -15.35 26.34
CA PHE A 80 9.06 -15.71 27.19
C PHE A 80 10.29 -14.83 26.90
N PHE A 81 10.57 -14.59 25.61
CA PHE A 81 11.71 -13.80 25.15
C PHE A 81 11.51 -12.28 25.27
N LYS A 82 10.30 -11.81 25.61
CA LYS A 82 9.94 -10.37 25.68
C LYS A 82 10.28 -9.61 24.39
N ARG A 83 10.11 -10.27 23.25
CA ARG A 83 10.35 -9.73 21.90
C ARG A 83 9.18 -10.06 20.98
N GLU A 84 8.98 -9.19 20.00
CA GLU A 84 8.18 -9.49 18.82
C GLU A 84 8.77 -10.71 18.10
N ALA A 85 7.90 -11.61 17.67
CA ALA A 85 8.27 -12.83 16.96
C ALA A 85 7.79 -12.73 15.50
N ARG A 86 7.32 -13.85 14.95
CA ARG A 86 6.65 -13.89 13.64
C ARG A 86 5.42 -12.97 13.61
N LEU A 87 5.06 -12.52 12.41
CA LEU A 87 3.82 -11.81 12.18
C LEU A 87 2.61 -12.67 12.60
N ASN A 88 1.62 -12.04 13.22
CA ASN A 88 0.35 -12.63 13.55
C ASN A 88 -0.62 -12.60 12.35
N ASP A 89 -1.79 -13.24 12.46
CA ASP A 89 -2.71 -13.37 11.33
C ASP A 89 -3.21 -12.01 10.82
N TYR A 90 -3.50 -11.05 11.71
CA TYR A 90 -3.90 -9.70 11.33
C TYR A 90 -2.78 -8.97 10.56
N GLU A 91 -1.55 -9.10 11.04
CA GLU A 91 -0.36 -8.53 10.39
C GLU A 91 -0.12 -9.14 9.01
N ILE A 92 -0.27 -10.46 8.88
CA ILE A 92 -0.13 -11.20 7.62
C ILE A 92 -1.24 -10.80 6.63
N LEU A 93 -2.49 -10.72 7.08
CA LEU A 93 -3.62 -10.33 6.23
C LEU A 93 -3.47 -8.90 5.72
N THR A 94 -3.09 -7.96 6.60
CA THR A 94 -2.82 -6.57 6.21
C THR A 94 -1.65 -6.48 5.22
N SER A 95 -0.58 -7.24 5.45
CA SER A 95 0.55 -7.34 4.51
C SER A 95 0.10 -7.82 3.12
N ARG A 96 -0.81 -8.80 3.07
CA ARG A 96 -1.36 -9.34 1.82
C ARG A 96 -2.27 -8.34 1.09
N LEU A 97 -3.03 -7.51 1.81
CA LEU A 97 -3.84 -6.45 1.19
C LEU A 97 -2.95 -5.46 0.44
N VAL A 98 -1.89 -4.99 1.10
CA VAL A 98 -0.92 -4.08 0.49
C VAL A 98 -0.18 -4.75 -0.68
N ASP A 99 0.28 -6.00 -0.53
CA ASP A 99 0.94 -6.74 -1.62
C ASP A 99 0.04 -6.89 -2.86
N ARG A 100 -1.23 -7.28 -2.66
CA ARG A 100 -2.21 -7.42 -3.76
C ARG A 100 -2.41 -6.11 -4.51
N ALA A 101 -2.46 -5.00 -3.80
CA ALA A 101 -2.68 -3.69 -4.39
C ALA A 101 -1.42 -3.17 -5.13
N LEU A 102 -0.22 -3.39 -4.57
CA LEU A 102 1.03 -2.87 -5.15
C LEU A 102 1.60 -3.74 -6.28
N ARG A 103 1.52 -5.07 -6.19
CA ARG A 103 2.20 -6.00 -7.10
C ARG A 103 1.93 -5.73 -8.59
N PRO A 104 0.69 -5.44 -9.04
CA PRO A 104 0.41 -5.16 -10.46
C PRO A 104 1.01 -3.84 -10.98
N LEU A 105 1.40 -2.94 -10.08
CA LEU A 105 1.89 -1.60 -10.43
C LEU A 105 3.35 -1.59 -10.86
N PHE A 106 4.09 -2.68 -10.61
CA PHE A 106 5.45 -2.81 -11.11
C PHE A 106 5.42 -3.19 -12.61
N PRO A 107 6.41 -2.74 -13.40
CA PRO A 107 6.60 -3.22 -14.76
C PRO A 107 6.73 -4.75 -14.80
N GLU A 108 6.15 -5.38 -15.82
CA GLU A 108 6.16 -6.85 -15.94
C GLU A 108 7.58 -7.42 -16.10
N ASP A 109 8.48 -6.61 -16.62
CA ASP A 109 9.90 -6.91 -16.82
C ASP A 109 10.78 -6.47 -15.64
N TYR A 110 10.20 -6.00 -14.52
CA TYR A 110 10.95 -5.58 -13.34
C TYR A 110 11.25 -6.76 -12.42
N LEU A 111 12.52 -7.18 -12.37
CA LEU A 111 12.97 -8.36 -11.61
C LEU A 111 13.89 -8.02 -10.42
N CYS A 112 13.99 -6.75 -10.06
CA CYS A 112 14.75 -6.35 -8.87
C CYS A 112 13.97 -6.70 -7.61
N ASP A 113 14.69 -7.13 -6.57
CA ASP A 113 14.13 -7.41 -5.24
C ASP A 113 13.62 -6.11 -4.61
N VAL A 114 12.34 -6.08 -4.23
CA VAL A 114 11.67 -4.96 -3.58
C VAL A 114 11.15 -5.39 -2.22
N GLN A 115 11.54 -4.65 -1.19
CA GLN A 115 11.03 -4.82 0.15
C GLN A 115 10.26 -3.58 0.60
N VAL A 116 9.04 -3.80 1.08
CA VAL A 116 8.18 -2.80 1.69
C VAL A 116 7.98 -3.19 3.15
N LEU A 117 8.53 -2.40 4.07
CA LEU A 117 8.35 -2.60 5.51
C LEU A 117 7.45 -1.50 6.05
N ILE A 118 6.39 -1.89 6.74
CA ILE A 118 5.38 -0.99 7.31
C ILE A 118 5.31 -1.28 8.80
N THR A 119 5.63 -0.31 9.63
CA THR A 119 5.67 -0.47 11.09
C THR A 119 4.71 0.50 11.76
N LEU A 120 3.80 -0.01 12.58
CA LEU A 120 3.04 0.83 13.51
C LEU A 120 3.97 1.30 14.64
N ILE A 121 4.22 2.60 14.68
CA ILE A 121 5.09 3.25 15.69
C ILE A 121 4.28 3.70 16.91
N SER A 122 3.05 4.18 16.70
CA SER A 122 2.13 4.60 17.76
C SER A 122 0.73 4.13 17.41
N SER A 123 0.04 3.46 18.33
CA SER A 123 -1.36 3.07 18.16
C SER A 123 -2.28 4.18 18.64
N ASP A 124 -3.38 4.39 17.93
CA ASP A 124 -4.55 5.08 18.48
C ASP A 124 -5.58 4.04 18.95
N LYS A 125 -6.45 4.41 19.88
CA LYS A 125 -7.53 3.52 20.33
C LYS A 125 -8.64 3.40 19.30
N GLU A 126 -8.92 4.50 18.60
CA GLU A 126 -10.05 4.63 17.68
C GLU A 126 -9.65 4.44 16.21
N VAL A 127 -8.42 4.79 15.82
CA VAL A 127 -8.01 4.67 14.42
C VAL A 127 -7.56 3.24 14.11
N MET A 128 -8.14 2.65 13.08
CA MET A 128 -7.72 1.36 12.53
C MET A 128 -6.47 1.55 11.64
N PRO A 129 -5.32 0.95 11.98
CA PRO A 129 -4.08 1.22 11.28
C PRO A 129 -4.02 0.59 9.89
N ASP A 130 -4.68 -0.58 9.69
CA ASP A 130 -4.76 -1.26 8.39
C ASP A 130 -5.19 -0.34 7.25
N ALA A 131 -6.22 0.47 7.46
CA ALA A 131 -6.75 1.44 6.50
C ALA A 131 -5.78 2.56 6.08
N LEU A 132 -4.62 2.66 6.73
CA LEU A 132 -3.56 3.63 6.42
C LEU A 132 -2.27 2.97 5.90
N THR A 133 -2.16 1.64 5.97
CA THR A 133 -0.93 0.92 5.63
C THR A 133 -0.58 1.03 4.15
N CYS A 134 -1.56 0.83 3.26
CA CYS A 134 -1.36 0.94 1.82
C CYS A 134 -1.05 2.39 1.40
N LEU A 135 -1.70 3.39 2.01
CA LEU A 135 -1.36 4.81 1.85
C LEU A 135 0.12 5.05 2.22
N ALA A 136 0.58 4.52 3.36
CA ALA A 136 1.96 4.69 3.79
C ALA A 136 2.96 4.06 2.80
N ALA A 137 2.70 2.82 2.38
CA ALA A 137 3.55 2.11 1.44
C ALA A 137 3.61 2.80 0.06
N SER A 138 2.45 3.20 -0.47
CA SER A 138 2.33 3.90 -1.73
C SER A 138 3.00 5.27 -1.69
N ALA A 139 2.85 6.01 -0.58
CA ALA A 139 3.50 7.30 -0.39
C ALA A 139 5.03 7.15 -0.32
N ALA A 140 5.53 6.10 0.33
CA ALA A 140 6.95 5.77 0.35
C ALA A 140 7.49 5.46 -1.06
N LEU A 141 6.74 4.73 -1.89
CA LEU A 141 7.08 4.51 -3.30
C LEU A 141 7.02 5.79 -4.14
N ALA A 142 6.04 6.67 -3.84
CA ALA A 142 5.86 7.95 -4.53
C ALA A 142 7.06 8.89 -4.35
N VAL A 143 7.66 8.91 -3.16
CA VAL A 143 8.86 9.71 -2.85
C VAL A 143 10.18 9.00 -3.19
N SER A 144 10.10 7.82 -3.82
CA SER A 144 11.27 7.06 -4.30
C SER A 144 11.43 7.14 -5.83
N ASP A 145 12.61 6.75 -6.30
CA ASP A 145 12.90 6.56 -7.72
C ASP A 145 12.56 5.14 -8.22
N ILE A 146 12.00 4.26 -7.39
CA ILE A 146 11.63 2.88 -7.77
C ILE A 146 10.57 2.92 -8.90
N PRO A 147 10.74 2.13 -9.98
CA PRO A 147 9.85 2.15 -11.14
C PRO A 147 8.50 1.51 -10.80
N ILE A 148 7.53 2.35 -10.44
CA ILE A 148 6.11 2.03 -10.32
C ILE A 148 5.33 2.77 -11.42
N LYS A 149 4.31 2.12 -11.98
CA LYS A 149 3.46 2.66 -13.06
C LYS A 149 2.57 3.80 -12.55
N GLU A 150 1.93 3.58 -11.42
CA GLU A 150 0.95 4.49 -10.82
C GLU A 150 1.07 4.47 -9.30
N ILE A 151 0.60 5.54 -8.66
CA ILE A 151 0.45 5.62 -7.20
C ILE A 151 -0.98 5.16 -6.88
N ILE A 152 -1.12 4.42 -5.78
CA ILE A 152 -2.42 3.96 -5.27
C ILE A 152 -2.70 4.50 -3.88
N SER A 153 -3.90 4.24 -3.39
CA SER A 153 -4.17 4.24 -1.96
C SER A 153 -5.27 3.23 -1.62
N GLU A 154 -5.56 3.12 -0.34
CA GLU A 154 -6.59 2.25 0.20
C GLU A 154 -7.38 2.97 1.29
N VAL A 155 -8.66 2.66 1.40
CA VAL A 155 -9.51 3.10 2.50
C VAL A 155 -10.43 1.96 2.94
N ARG A 156 -10.88 2.04 4.18
CA ARG A 156 -11.97 1.22 4.72
C ARG A 156 -13.27 2.00 4.58
N VAL A 157 -14.35 1.34 4.15
CA VAL A 157 -15.69 1.91 4.13
C VAL A 157 -16.61 0.99 4.91
N GLY A 158 -17.18 1.53 5.98
CA GLY A 158 -18.18 0.85 6.77
C GLY A 158 -19.58 1.38 6.49
N LYS A 159 -20.61 0.55 6.67
CA LYS A 159 -22.02 1.02 6.76
C LYS A 159 -22.48 0.88 8.20
N ILE A 160 -22.77 1.99 8.88
CA ILE A 160 -23.15 2.04 10.29
C ILE A 160 -24.48 2.80 10.39
N ASN A 161 -25.51 2.16 10.97
CA ASN A 161 -26.85 2.74 11.09
C ASN A 161 -27.43 3.29 9.76
N GLY A 162 -27.13 2.63 8.65
CA GLY A 162 -27.54 3.04 7.30
C GLY A 162 -26.66 4.09 6.61
N GLU A 163 -25.66 4.64 7.29
CA GLU A 163 -24.74 5.64 6.75
C GLU A 163 -23.39 5.03 6.37
N PHE A 164 -22.83 5.45 5.24
CA PHE A 164 -21.51 5.02 4.79
C PHE A 164 -20.42 5.94 5.34
N ILE A 165 -19.45 5.36 6.05
CA ILE A 165 -18.37 6.10 6.71
C ILE A 165 -17.03 5.62 6.15
N VAL A 166 -16.19 6.58 5.73
CA VAL A 166 -14.81 6.31 5.31
C VAL A 166 -13.89 6.29 6.52
N ASN A 167 -13.07 5.25 6.63
CA ASN A 167 -12.18 4.95 7.75
C ASN A 167 -12.91 5.11 9.09
N PRO A 168 -14.00 4.35 9.32
CA PRO A 168 -14.74 4.39 10.58
C PRO A 168 -13.82 4.06 11.76
N THR A 169 -14.16 4.58 12.94
CA THR A 169 -13.41 4.25 14.15
C THR A 169 -13.61 2.80 14.55
N ARG A 170 -12.71 2.30 15.40
CA ARG A 170 -12.81 0.97 15.99
C ARG A 170 -14.16 0.74 16.67
N THR A 171 -14.66 1.72 17.43
CA THR A 171 -15.97 1.62 18.08
C THR A 171 -17.14 1.68 17.09
N GLU A 172 -17.04 2.47 16.02
CA GLU A 172 -18.07 2.49 14.97
C GLU A 172 -18.18 1.14 14.26
N LEU A 173 -17.05 0.49 13.97
CA LEU A 173 -16.98 -0.81 13.30
C LEU A 173 -17.66 -1.94 14.06
N GLU A 174 -17.75 -1.88 15.39
CA GLU A 174 -18.45 -2.90 16.20
C GLU A 174 -19.94 -3.02 15.80
N ASN A 175 -20.52 -1.94 15.28
CA ASN A 175 -21.92 -1.87 14.86
C ASN A 175 -22.07 -1.80 13.33
N ALA A 176 -21.02 -2.12 12.57
CA ALA A 176 -21.09 -2.07 11.11
C ALA A 176 -21.92 -3.23 10.53
N ASP A 177 -22.74 -2.90 9.55
CA ASP A 177 -23.47 -3.86 8.71
C ASP A 177 -22.62 -4.31 7.51
N MET A 178 -21.68 -3.45 7.10
CA MET A 178 -20.74 -3.69 6.01
C MET A 178 -19.37 -3.15 6.42
N ASP A 179 -18.30 -3.85 6.03
CA ASP A 179 -16.94 -3.43 6.28
C ASP A 179 -16.03 -3.87 5.12
N PHE A 180 -15.61 -2.92 4.30
CA PHE A 180 -14.83 -3.17 3.09
C PHE A 180 -13.57 -2.33 3.05
N ILE A 181 -12.44 -2.99 2.80
CA ILE A 181 -11.19 -2.35 2.40
C ILE A 181 -11.12 -2.36 0.87
N VAL A 182 -10.90 -1.18 0.31
CA VAL A 182 -10.83 -0.97 -1.15
C VAL A 182 -9.55 -0.23 -1.47
N ALA A 183 -8.76 -0.78 -2.39
CA ALA A 183 -7.60 -0.10 -2.95
C ALA A 183 -7.80 0.25 -4.43
N ALA A 184 -7.31 1.42 -4.82
CA ALA A 184 -7.51 1.95 -6.16
C ALA A 184 -6.34 2.84 -6.59
N THR A 185 -6.17 2.97 -7.90
CA THR A 185 -5.44 4.08 -8.51
C THR A 185 -6.39 5.28 -8.64
N ASP A 186 -5.94 6.38 -9.24
CA ASP A 186 -6.82 7.53 -9.52
C ASP A 186 -7.99 7.17 -10.46
N LYS A 187 -7.80 6.14 -11.29
CA LYS A 187 -8.71 5.78 -12.38
C LYS A 187 -9.39 4.43 -12.19
N ASN A 188 -8.70 3.45 -11.59
CA ASN A 188 -9.14 2.07 -11.58
C ASN A 188 -9.20 1.52 -10.15
N LEU A 189 -10.27 0.77 -9.85
CA LEU A 189 -10.33 -0.09 -8.68
C LEU A 189 -9.38 -1.27 -8.87
N MET A 190 -8.58 -1.58 -7.86
CA MET A 190 -7.52 -2.59 -7.95
C MET A 190 -7.82 -3.81 -7.08
N MET A 191 -8.31 -3.58 -5.86
CA MET A 191 -8.52 -4.62 -4.87
C MET A 191 -9.71 -4.25 -4.00
N VAL A 192 -10.54 -5.25 -3.70
CA VAL A 192 -11.68 -5.15 -2.79
C VAL A 192 -11.62 -6.38 -1.89
N GLU A 193 -11.70 -6.17 -0.59
CA GLU A 193 -11.81 -7.22 0.42
C GLU A 193 -12.78 -6.72 1.49
N GLY A 194 -13.69 -7.55 1.97
CA GLY A 194 -14.60 -7.13 3.03
C GLY A 194 -15.63 -8.17 3.40
N GLU A 195 -16.44 -7.83 4.39
CA GLU A 195 -17.54 -8.63 4.89
C GLU A 195 -18.82 -7.79 5.04
N SER A 196 -19.96 -8.46 5.04
CA SER A 196 -21.26 -7.81 5.24
C SER A 196 -22.28 -8.76 5.87
N LYS A 197 -23.22 -8.19 6.62
CA LYS A 197 -24.39 -8.86 7.18
C LYS A 197 -25.56 -8.81 6.18
N GLU A 198 -25.40 -9.51 5.06
CA GLU A 198 -26.34 -9.47 3.91
C GLU A 198 -26.52 -8.03 3.37
N CYS A 199 -25.82 -7.70 2.28
CA CYS A 199 -25.97 -6.39 1.62
C CYS A 199 -26.57 -6.53 0.23
N SER A 200 -27.19 -5.45 -0.24
CA SER A 200 -27.59 -5.33 -1.64
C SER A 200 -26.37 -5.07 -2.52
N GLU A 201 -26.41 -5.50 -3.78
CA GLU A 201 -25.37 -5.18 -4.76
C GLU A 201 -25.24 -3.65 -4.96
N GLU A 202 -26.35 -2.91 -4.86
CA GLU A 202 -26.35 -1.45 -4.91
C GLU A 202 -25.55 -0.81 -3.78
N ASP A 203 -25.65 -1.34 -2.56
CA ASP A 203 -24.84 -0.85 -1.43
C ASP A 203 -23.36 -1.15 -1.64
N LEU A 204 -23.01 -2.32 -2.20
CA LEU A 204 -21.63 -2.63 -2.55
C LEU A 204 -21.08 -1.66 -3.60
N VAL A 205 -21.85 -1.33 -4.64
CA VAL A 205 -21.43 -0.33 -5.64
C VAL A 205 -21.21 1.04 -4.99
N LYS A 206 -22.08 1.48 -4.07
CA LYS A 206 -21.89 2.73 -3.32
C LYS A 206 -20.61 2.72 -2.48
N VAL A 207 -20.29 1.60 -1.83
CA VAL A 207 -19.03 1.43 -1.11
C VAL A 207 -17.83 1.68 -2.02
N LEU A 208 -17.83 1.09 -3.21
CA LEU A 208 -16.74 1.25 -4.18
C LEU A 208 -16.59 2.70 -4.67
N GLU A 209 -17.71 3.37 -4.95
CA GLU A 209 -17.70 4.78 -5.37
C GLU A 209 -17.18 5.71 -4.28
N ILE A 210 -17.68 5.56 -3.04
CA ILE A 210 -17.26 6.35 -1.88
C ILE A 210 -15.77 6.13 -1.61
N ALA A 211 -15.32 4.87 -1.63
CA ALA A 211 -13.92 4.54 -1.43
C ALA A 211 -13.03 5.20 -2.49
N HIS A 212 -13.37 5.06 -3.77
CA HIS A 212 -12.58 5.60 -4.87
C HIS A 212 -12.46 7.13 -4.79
N ASN A 213 -13.54 7.83 -4.42
CA ASN A 213 -13.51 9.28 -4.23
C ASN A 213 -12.58 9.69 -3.08
N ALA A 214 -12.61 8.98 -1.95
CA ALA A 214 -11.69 9.24 -0.84
C ALA A 214 -10.23 8.93 -1.22
N ILE A 215 -9.98 7.84 -1.94
CA ILE A 215 -8.64 7.45 -2.41
C ILE A 215 -8.02 8.51 -3.32
N ARG A 216 -8.80 9.14 -4.20
CA ARG A 216 -8.29 10.23 -5.06
C ARG A 216 -7.73 11.42 -4.27
N VAL A 217 -8.35 11.75 -3.13
CA VAL A 217 -7.82 12.79 -2.22
C VAL A 217 -6.46 12.36 -1.65
N GLN A 218 -6.33 11.10 -1.25
CA GLN A 218 -5.08 10.55 -0.74
C GLN A 218 -3.97 10.51 -1.82
N ILE A 219 -4.32 10.12 -3.06
CA ILE A 219 -3.39 10.12 -4.20
C ILE A 219 -2.92 11.54 -4.53
N ALA A 220 -3.82 12.52 -4.52
CA ALA A 220 -3.45 13.92 -4.73
C ALA A 220 -2.45 14.41 -3.67
N ALA A 221 -2.65 14.05 -2.40
CA ALA A 221 -1.70 14.37 -1.33
C ALA A 221 -0.33 13.71 -1.55
N GLN A 222 -0.29 12.44 -1.97
CA GLN A 222 0.95 11.74 -2.30
C GLN A 222 1.71 12.41 -3.46
N GLN A 223 0.98 12.84 -4.51
CA GLN A 223 1.57 13.58 -5.63
C GLN A 223 2.15 14.92 -5.17
N GLN A 224 1.41 15.68 -4.34
CA GLN A 224 1.92 16.92 -3.75
C GLN A 224 3.18 16.70 -2.92
N LEU A 225 3.25 15.61 -2.15
CA LEU A 225 4.44 15.27 -1.37
C LEU A 225 5.62 14.95 -2.30
N ARG A 226 5.40 14.14 -3.33
CA ARG A 226 6.40 13.83 -4.36
C ARG A 226 6.95 15.09 -5.04
N ASP A 227 6.07 16.02 -5.40
CA ASP A 227 6.45 17.28 -6.03
C ASP A 227 7.30 18.16 -5.11
N LYS A 228 6.96 18.22 -3.81
CA LYS A 228 7.77 18.93 -2.79
C LYS A 228 9.15 18.32 -2.58
N VAL A 229 9.29 17.00 -2.72
CA VAL A 229 10.59 16.31 -2.65
C VAL A 229 11.40 16.53 -3.94
N GLY A 230 10.73 16.76 -5.07
CA GLY A 230 11.38 17.03 -6.36
C GLY A 230 11.74 15.77 -7.15
N ILE A 231 11.06 14.65 -6.92
CA ILE A 231 11.29 13.39 -7.67
C ILE A 231 10.59 13.44 -9.03
N THR A 232 11.36 13.74 -10.07
CA THR A 232 10.85 13.94 -11.43
C THR A 232 10.95 12.69 -12.32
N ALA A 233 11.83 11.75 -12.00
CA ALA A 233 12.07 10.56 -12.82
C ALA A 233 12.15 9.29 -11.96
N LYS A 234 11.88 8.15 -12.60
CA LYS A 234 12.15 6.82 -12.05
C LYS A 234 13.52 6.35 -12.52
N ARG A 235 14.20 5.54 -11.71
CA ARG A 235 15.50 4.97 -12.06
C ARG A 235 15.34 4.02 -13.26
N GLU A 236 16.36 3.96 -14.11
CA GLU A 236 16.48 2.92 -15.12
C GLU A 236 16.84 1.59 -14.46
N TYR A 237 16.45 0.49 -15.10
CA TYR A 237 16.76 -0.87 -14.64
C TYR A 237 17.06 -1.79 -15.81
N THR A 238 17.86 -2.82 -15.54
CA THR A 238 18.21 -3.84 -16.53
C THR A 238 16.98 -4.66 -16.90
N LYS A 239 16.61 -4.61 -18.19
CA LYS A 239 15.52 -5.42 -18.73
C LYS A 239 15.99 -6.85 -19.03
N PRO A 240 15.13 -7.86 -18.87
CA PRO A 240 15.40 -9.22 -19.32
C PRO A 240 15.70 -9.25 -20.81
N TYR A 241 16.61 -10.13 -21.23
CA TYR A 241 16.88 -10.36 -22.65
C TYR A 241 15.65 -10.93 -23.36
N THR A 242 15.28 -10.33 -24.50
CA THR A 242 14.22 -10.80 -25.38
C THR A 242 14.77 -11.12 -26.77
N ASN A 243 14.20 -12.14 -27.43
CA ASN A 243 14.55 -12.52 -28.81
C ASN A 243 13.28 -12.71 -29.63
N GLU A 244 12.91 -11.67 -30.38
CA GLU A 244 11.69 -11.64 -31.19
C GLU A 244 11.68 -12.74 -32.27
N ALA A 245 12.83 -13.05 -32.87
CA ALA A 245 12.91 -14.10 -33.90
C ALA A 245 12.61 -15.50 -33.32
N LEU A 246 13.09 -15.76 -32.09
CA LEU A 246 12.79 -16.99 -31.37
C LEU A 246 11.31 -17.04 -30.97
N GLU A 247 10.77 -15.92 -30.47
CA GLU A 247 9.36 -15.80 -30.09
C GLU A 247 8.43 -16.10 -31.28
N GLN A 248 8.66 -15.48 -32.44
CA GLN A 248 7.87 -15.73 -33.64
C GLN A 248 7.94 -17.20 -34.09
N LYS A 249 9.12 -17.82 -33.98
CA LYS A 249 9.29 -19.25 -34.30
C LYS A 249 8.47 -20.14 -33.37
N ILE A 250 8.48 -19.85 -32.07
CA ILE A 250 7.67 -20.58 -31.07
C ILE A 250 6.18 -20.40 -31.35
N ILE A 251 5.73 -19.16 -31.57
CA ILE A 251 4.32 -18.85 -31.88
C ILE A 251 3.88 -19.64 -33.12
N SER A 252 4.64 -19.58 -34.22
CA SER A 252 4.29 -20.30 -35.46
C SER A 252 4.18 -21.82 -35.27
N LEU A 253 4.98 -22.41 -34.38
CA LEU A 253 4.99 -23.85 -34.12
C LEU A 253 3.84 -24.30 -33.22
N ALA A 254 3.49 -23.49 -32.22
CA ALA A 254 2.63 -23.90 -31.11
C ALA A 254 1.20 -23.35 -31.22
N LYS A 255 0.99 -22.18 -31.86
CA LYS A 255 -0.29 -21.45 -31.82
C LYS A 255 -1.48 -22.31 -32.24
N ASP A 256 -1.45 -22.89 -33.44
CA ASP A 256 -2.58 -23.68 -33.96
C ASP A 256 -2.83 -24.95 -33.13
N LYS A 257 -1.77 -25.54 -32.58
CA LYS A 257 -1.88 -26.71 -31.70
C LYS A 257 -2.51 -26.37 -30.36
N MET A 258 -2.24 -25.18 -29.81
CA MET A 258 -2.86 -24.73 -28.57
C MET A 258 -4.35 -24.40 -28.75
N TYR A 259 -4.75 -23.84 -29.90
CA TYR A 259 -6.15 -23.54 -30.19
C TYR A 259 -7.02 -24.76 -30.56
N ALA A 260 -6.41 -25.91 -30.81
CA ALA A 260 -7.11 -27.15 -31.13
C ALA A 260 -7.55 -27.94 -29.88
N ILE A 261 -7.21 -27.48 -28.67
CA ILE A 261 -7.61 -28.03 -27.37
C ILE A 261 -8.81 -27.24 -26.85
#